data_AF-A0A7S3KY65-F1
#
_entry.id   AF-A0A7S3KY65-F1
#
_cell.length_a   1.000
_cell.length_b   1.000
_cell.length_c   1.000
_cell.angle_alpha   90.00
_cell.angle_beta   90.00
_cell.angle_gamma   90.00
#
_symmetry.space_group_name_H-M   'P 1'
#
loop_
_entity.id
_entity.type
_entity.pdbx_description
1 polymer ?
#
loop_
_entity_poly.entity_id
_entity_poly.type
_entity_poly.pdbx_seq_one_letter_code
_entity_poly.pdbx_strand_id
1 'polypeptide(L)'
;MQRLGLDWCGNPKPPSSSSGSMSTYQIVLLVCLGAWVLNFVTGFGSLALLIYVLIVGINTRSYIRNKYQIPTQTCGACEDCCCIYWCTCCTVAQMGRHVTDFDQYKASCCGETGVAPDTPSIV
;
A
#
# COMPACT_ATOMS: atom_id res chain seq x y z
N MET A 1 48.80 12.77 -16.88
CA MET A 1 48.06 12.80 -15.59
C MET A 1 48.34 11.49 -14.87
N GLN A 2 49.02 11.51 -13.72
CA GLN A 2 49.31 10.30 -12.93
C GLN A 2 48.21 10.11 -11.88
N ARG A 3 47.66 8.90 -11.79
CA ARG A 3 46.58 8.54 -10.87
C ARG A 3 47.17 8.35 -9.47
N LEU A 4 46.68 9.11 -8.49
CA LEU A 4 47.07 8.96 -7.09
C LEU A 4 46.71 7.55 -6.57
N GLY A 5 47.70 6.81 -6.07
CA GLY A 5 47.58 5.42 -5.63
C GLY A 5 47.00 5.25 -4.22
N LEU A 6 45.94 5.99 -3.90
CA LEU A 6 45.24 5.93 -2.61
C LEU A 6 43.99 5.04 -2.69
N ASP A 7 43.60 4.44 -1.57
CA ASP A 7 42.32 3.74 -1.40
C ASP A 7 41.15 4.73 -1.13
N TRP A 8 39.92 4.21 -1.05
CA TRP A 8 38.71 5.03 -0.79
C TRP A 8 38.74 5.73 0.59
N CYS A 9 39.61 5.29 1.50
CA CYS A 9 39.79 5.84 2.83
C CYS A 9 41.00 6.80 2.94
N GLY A 10 41.70 7.06 1.82
CA GLY A 10 42.86 7.97 1.80
C GLY A 10 44.18 7.37 2.27
N ASN A 11 44.32 6.04 2.34
CA ASN A 11 45.54 5.32 2.68
C ASN A 11 46.32 4.89 1.41
N PRO A 12 47.66 4.85 1.46
CA PRO A 12 48.50 4.43 0.34
C PRO A 12 48.40 2.91 0.08
N LYS A 13 48.24 2.53 -1.19
CA LYS A 13 48.05 1.12 -1.58
C LYS A 13 49.38 0.36 -1.71
N PRO A 14 49.57 -0.81 -1.06
CA PRO A 14 50.80 -1.59 -1.17
C PRO A 14 50.95 -2.25 -2.56
N PRO A 15 52.20 -2.40 -3.08
CA PRO A 15 52.48 -2.75 -4.49
C PRO A 15 52.06 -4.16 -4.91
N SER A 16 51.73 -5.06 -3.97
CA SER A 16 51.36 -6.45 -4.26
C SER A 16 49.85 -6.76 -4.22
N SER A 17 49.00 -5.77 -3.92
CA SER A 17 47.55 -6.03 -3.78
C SER A 17 46.77 -5.52 -4.98
N SER A 18 46.75 -6.29 -6.07
CA SER A 18 45.78 -6.13 -7.17
C SER A 18 44.33 -6.38 -6.72
N SER A 19 44.12 -6.86 -5.49
CA SER A 19 42.83 -7.23 -4.90
C SER A 19 42.20 -6.09 -4.09
N GLY A 20 41.96 -4.94 -4.73
CA GLY A 20 41.23 -3.82 -4.10
C GLY A 20 40.21 -3.15 -5.02
N SER A 21 40.40 -3.26 -6.33
CA SER A 21 39.43 -2.76 -7.32
C SER A 21 38.23 -3.70 -7.49
N MET A 22 38.36 -4.97 -7.07
CA MET A 22 37.31 -5.99 -7.19
C MET A 22 36.25 -5.85 -6.08
N SER A 23 36.61 -5.28 -4.92
CA SER A 23 35.72 -5.21 -3.75
C SER A 23 34.77 -4.00 -3.78
N THR A 24 35.22 -2.82 -4.26
CA THR A 24 34.36 -1.62 -4.28
C THR A 24 33.20 -1.75 -5.27
N TYR A 25 33.44 -2.26 -6.48
CA TYR A 25 32.39 -2.51 -7.46
C TYR A 25 31.37 -3.53 -6.96
N GLN A 26 31.84 -4.61 -6.30
CA GLN A 26 30.97 -5.62 -5.71
C GLN A 26 30.06 -5.04 -4.62
N ILE A 27 30.60 -4.21 -3.72
CA ILE A 27 29.79 -3.56 -2.66
C ILE A 27 28.75 -2.63 -3.28
N VAL A 28 29.14 -1.77 -4.23
CA VAL A 28 28.21 -0.84 -4.89
C VAL A 28 27.11 -1.62 -5.62
N LEU A 29 27.46 -2.68 -6.35
CA LEU A 29 26.47 -3.54 -7.00
C LEU A 29 25.50 -4.18 -6.01
N LEU A 30 25.99 -4.72 -4.89
CA LEU A 30 25.13 -5.35 -3.89
C LEU A 30 24.17 -4.34 -3.26
N VAL A 31 24.63 -3.12 -2.98
CA VAL A 31 23.77 -2.04 -2.46
C VAL A 31 22.73 -1.62 -3.50
N CYS A 32 23.14 -1.42 -4.76
CA CYS A 32 22.21 -1.06 -5.84
C CYS A 32 21.18 -2.15 -6.09
N LEU A 33 21.60 -3.43 -6.12
CA LEU A 33 20.69 -4.57 -6.27
C LEU A 33 19.75 -4.70 -5.07
N GLY A 34 20.26 -4.54 -3.85
CA GLY A 34 19.44 -4.55 -2.63
C GLY A 34 18.37 -3.45 -2.64
N ALA A 35 18.75 -2.22 -2.99
CA ALA A 35 17.81 -1.11 -3.13
C ALA A 35 16.76 -1.36 -4.23
N TRP A 36 17.18 -1.97 -5.36
CA TRP A 36 16.28 -2.31 -6.45
C TRP A 36 15.27 -3.39 -6.05
N VAL A 37 15.74 -4.46 -5.39
CA VAL A 37 14.88 -5.53 -4.84
C VAL A 37 13.92 -4.98 -3.79
N LEU A 38 14.38 -4.13 -2.88
CA LEU A 38 13.51 -3.51 -1.87
C LEU A 38 12.41 -2.68 -2.53
N ASN A 39 12.75 -1.79 -3.47
CA ASN A 39 11.77 -0.99 -4.21
C ASN A 39 10.79 -1.89 -4.98
N PHE A 40 11.28 -2.94 -5.62
CA PHE A 40 10.46 -3.88 -6.38
C PHE A 40 9.46 -4.60 -5.47
N VAL A 41 9.90 -5.14 -4.33
CA VAL A 41 9.03 -5.81 -3.35
C VAL A 41 7.99 -4.85 -2.78
N THR A 42 8.39 -3.62 -2.41
CA THR A 42 7.44 -2.61 -1.91
C THR A 42 6.46 -2.15 -2.98
N GLY A 43 6.88 -2.08 -4.25
CA GLY A 43 6.04 -1.71 -5.38
C GLY A 43 4.99 -2.77 -5.70
N PHE A 44 5.41 -4.04 -5.77
CA PHE A 44 4.48 -5.15 -5.98
C PHE A 44 3.52 -5.34 -4.80
N GLY A 45 4.03 -5.22 -3.57
CA GLY A 45 3.20 -5.30 -2.37
C GLY A 45 2.14 -4.20 -2.31
N SER A 46 2.53 -2.95 -2.61
CA SER A 46 1.59 -1.83 -2.63
C SER A 46 0.56 -1.95 -3.76
N LEU A 47 0.95 -2.41 -4.95
CA LEU A 47 0.03 -2.66 -6.06
C LEU A 47 -0.97 -3.79 -5.73
N ALA A 48 -0.50 -4.88 -5.14
CA ALA A 48 -1.37 -6.00 -4.75
C ALA A 48 -2.39 -5.56 -3.69
N LEU A 49 -1.96 -4.77 -2.70
CA LEU A 49 -2.85 -4.23 -1.67
C LEU A 49 -3.86 -3.24 -2.26
N LEU A 50 -3.44 -2.38 -3.20
CA LEU A 50 -4.34 -1.48 -3.93
C LEU A 50 -5.43 -2.28 -4.65
N ILE A 51 -5.04 -3.28 -5.46
CA ILE A 51 -5.99 -4.13 -6.21
C ILE A 51 -6.95 -4.84 -5.26
N TYR A 52 -6.43 -5.39 -4.15
CA TYR A 52 -7.24 -6.05 -3.13
C TYR A 52 -8.30 -5.11 -2.54
N VAL A 53 -7.89 -3.91 -2.11
CA VAL A 53 -8.80 -2.89 -1.54
C VAL A 53 -9.85 -2.45 -2.57
N LEU A 54 -9.48 -2.31 -3.84
CA LEU A 54 -10.43 -1.98 -4.91
C LEU A 54 -11.48 -3.08 -5.08
N ILE A 55 -11.06 -4.34 -5.21
CA ILE A 55 -11.98 -5.47 -5.42
C ILE A 55 -12.94 -5.61 -4.24
N VAL A 56 -12.42 -5.60 -3.00
CA VAL A 56 -13.24 -5.69 -1.80
C VAL A 56 -14.19 -4.49 -1.72
N GLY A 57 -13.68 -3.28 -1.91
CA GLY A 57 -14.48 -2.05 -1.84
C GLY A 57 -15.61 -2.00 -2.86
N ILE A 58 -15.37 -2.40 -4.11
CA ILE A 58 -16.39 -2.45 -5.18
C ILE A 58 -17.47 -3.48 -4.84
N ASN A 59 -17.07 -4.69 -4.43
CA ASN A 59 -18.02 -5.75 -4.07
C ASN A 59 -18.87 -5.37 -2.86
N THR A 60 -18.25 -4.82 -1.80
CA THR A 60 -18.95 -4.35 -0.61
C THR A 60 -19.94 -3.23 -0.97
N ARG A 61 -19.51 -2.25 -1.78
CA ARG A 61 -20.39 -1.16 -2.21
C ARG A 61 -21.56 -1.67 -3.04
N SER A 62 -21.30 -2.56 -3.99
CA SER A 62 -22.35 -3.16 -4.82
C SER A 62 -23.38 -3.93 -3.97
N TYR A 63 -22.90 -4.71 -2.98
CA TYR A 63 -23.78 -5.40 -2.04
C TYR A 63 -24.66 -4.44 -1.24
N ILE A 64 -24.08 -3.39 -0.65
CA ILE A 64 -24.83 -2.37 0.11
C ILE A 64 -25.86 -1.69 -0.78
N ARG A 65 -25.49 -1.32 -2.02
CA ARG A 65 -26.43 -0.70 -2.96
C ARG A 65 -27.60 -1.61 -3.30
N ASN A 66 -27.35 -2.89 -3.54
CA ASN A 66 -28.40 -3.86 -3.81
C ASN A 66 -29.29 -4.09 -2.57
N LYS A 67 -28.70 -4.11 -1.37
CA LYS A 67 -29.45 -4.28 -0.11
C LYS A 67 -30.38 -3.09 0.19
N TYR A 68 -29.90 -1.86 0.00
CA TYR A 68 -30.64 -0.63 0.29
C TYR A 68 -31.30 0.00 -0.96
N GLN A 69 -31.31 -0.70 -2.10
CA GLN A 69 -31.91 -0.26 -3.37
C GLN A 69 -31.46 1.16 -3.79
N ILE A 70 -30.17 1.45 -3.68
CA ILE A 70 -29.60 2.78 -3.97
C ILE A 70 -29.43 2.93 -5.50
N PRO A 71 -30.18 3.85 -6.16
CA PRO A 71 -30.13 3.99 -7.62
C PRO A 71 -28.75 4.49 -8.09
N THR A 72 -28.28 3.96 -9.23
CA THR A 72 -27.09 4.48 -9.94
C THR A 72 -27.44 5.83 -10.57
N GLN A 73 -26.60 6.84 -10.39
CA GLN A 73 -26.86 8.15 -10.95
C GLN A 73 -26.10 8.37 -12.26
N THR A 74 -24.81 8.64 -12.17
CA THR A 74 -24.09 9.35 -13.24
C THR A 74 -23.15 8.47 -14.05
N CYS A 75 -22.78 7.28 -13.56
CA CYS A 75 -21.81 6.40 -14.23
C CYS A 75 -22.29 4.94 -14.37
N GLY A 76 -23.59 4.69 -14.17
CA GLY A 76 -24.18 3.35 -14.27
C GLY A 76 -23.45 2.34 -13.41
N ALA A 77 -23.12 1.17 -13.99
CA ALA A 77 -22.43 0.08 -13.29
C ALA A 77 -20.97 0.39 -12.89
N CYS A 78 -20.32 1.40 -13.47
CA CYS A 78 -18.92 1.75 -13.17
C CYS A 78 -18.76 2.78 -12.05
N GLU A 79 -19.87 3.34 -11.55
CA GLU A 79 -19.86 4.37 -10.50
C GLU A 79 -19.12 3.90 -9.24
N ASP A 80 -19.31 2.63 -8.86
CA ASP A 80 -18.67 2.06 -7.67
C ASP A 80 -17.16 1.92 -7.84
N CYS A 81 -16.70 1.55 -9.03
CA CYS A 81 -15.28 1.50 -9.37
C CYS A 81 -14.63 2.88 -9.25
N CYS A 82 -15.28 3.91 -9.82
CA CYS A 82 -14.79 5.28 -9.77
C CYS A 82 -14.76 5.82 -8.33
N CYS A 83 -15.85 5.64 -7.56
CA CYS A 83 -15.89 6.14 -6.19
C CYS A 83 -14.84 5.49 -5.30
N ILE A 84 -14.68 4.16 -5.39
CA ILE A 84 -13.69 3.42 -4.61
C ILE A 84 -12.27 3.75 -5.05
N TYR A 85 -12.01 3.96 -6.34
CA TYR A 85 -10.67 4.29 -6.86
C TYR A 85 -10.24 5.73 -6.52
N TRP A 86 -11.12 6.72 -6.72
CA TRP A 86 -10.76 8.14 -6.57
C TRP A 86 -10.90 8.66 -5.14
N CYS A 87 -11.88 8.17 -4.36
CA CYS A 87 -11.96 8.46 -2.93
C CYS A 87 -12.42 7.24 -2.12
N THR A 88 -11.49 6.31 -1.90
CA THR A 88 -11.74 5.11 -1.09
C THR A 88 -12.23 5.46 0.31
N CYS A 89 -11.56 6.39 1.00
CA CYS A 89 -11.89 6.76 2.38
C CYS A 89 -13.27 7.41 2.49
N CYS A 90 -13.64 8.31 1.57
CA CYS A 90 -14.97 8.92 1.53
C CYS A 90 -16.05 7.85 1.36
N THR A 91 -15.80 6.93 0.41
CA THR A 91 -16.75 5.90 0.03
C THR A 91 -16.95 4.91 1.18
N VAL A 92 -15.88 4.49 1.86
CA VAL A 92 -15.94 3.63 3.04
C VAL A 92 -16.65 4.32 4.20
N ALA A 93 -16.37 5.59 4.47
CA ALA A 93 -17.05 6.35 5.52
C ALA A 93 -18.56 6.49 5.23
N GLN A 94 -18.93 6.78 3.98
CA GLN A 94 -20.33 6.84 3.55
C GLN A 94 -21.03 5.48 3.75
N MET A 95 -20.39 4.40 3.31
CA MET A 95 -20.92 3.04 3.49
C MET A 95 -21.08 2.69 4.98
N GLY A 96 -20.10 3.03 5.81
CA GLY A 96 -20.15 2.83 7.26
C GLY A 96 -21.38 3.48 7.89
N ARG A 97 -21.66 4.75 7.56
CA ARG A 97 -22.85 5.46 8.11
C ARG A 97 -24.18 4.90 7.59
N HIS A 98 -24.17 4.20 6.47
CA HIS A 98 -25.37 3.52 5.97
C HIS A 98 -25.66 2.21 6.69
N VAL A 99 -24.63 1.51 7.16
CA VAL A 99 -24.79 0.22 7.86
C VAL A 99 -24.89 0.36 9.37
N THR A 100 -24.34 1.43 9.95
CA THR A 100 -24.32 1.68 11.39
C THR A 100 -24.70 3.11 11.72
N ASP A 101 -25.56 3.26 12.74
CA ASP A 101 -25.84 4.56 13.36
C ASP A 101 -24.76 4.91 14.38
N PHE A 102 -23.81 5.74 13.99
CA PHE A 102 -22.70 6.18 14.85
C PHE A 102 -23.10 7.25 15.88
N ASP A 103 -24.31 7.81 15.81
CA ASP A 103 -24.82 8.72 16.85
C ASP A 103 -25.30 7.92 18.07
N GLN A 104 -25.76 6.68 17.85
CA GLN A 104 -26.20 5.77 18.91
C GLN A 104 -25.10 4.84 19.40
N TYR A 105 -24.26 4.30 18.49
CA TYR A 105 -23.27 3.29 18.82
C TYR A 105 -21.84 3.79 18.61
N LYS A 106 -20.96 3.52 19.57
CA LYS A 106 -19.56 3.94 19.49
C LYS A 106 -18.77 3.07 18.51
N ALA A 107 -17.98 3.73 17.66
CA ALA A 107 -16.99 3.06 16.83
C ALA A 107 -15.87 2.45 17.68
N SER A 108 -15.43 1.26 17.32
CA SER A 108 -14.32 0.55 17.97
C SER A 108 -13.22 0.28 16.96
N CYS A 109 -12.02 0.82 17.21
CA CYS A 109 -10.87 0.57 16.33
C CYS A 109 -10.34 -0.84 16.53
N CYS A 110 -9.92 -1.50 15.44
CA CYS A 110 -9.35 -2.85 15.43
C CYS A 110 -10.29 -3.96 15.97
N GLY A 111 -11.59 -3.68 16.09
CA GLY A 111 -12.60 -4.72 16.33
C GLY A 111 -12.99 -5.44 15.05
N GLU A 112 -13.50 -6.67 15.16
CA GLU A 112 -13.90 -7.51 14.03
C GLU A 112 -14.96 -6.84 13.14
N THR A 113 -15.89 -6.10 13.74
CA THR A 113 -16.98 -5.39 13.06
C THR A 113 -16.83 -3.86 13.06
N GLY A 114 -15.81 -3.32 13.73
CA GLY A 114 -15.62 -1.88 13.86
C GLY A 114 -16.60 -1.14 14.79
N VAL A 115 -17.44 -1.87 15.53
CA VAL A 115 -18.43 -1.34 16.48
C VAL A 115 -18.32 -2.03 17.84
N ALA A 116 -18.88 -1.41 18.88
CA ALA A 116 -18.91 -2.00 20.22
C ALA A 116 -19.73 -3.31 20.24
N PRO A 117 -19.32 -4.33 21.04
CA PRO A 117 -19.89 -5.68 20.99
C PRO A 117 -21.36 -5.76 21.47
N ASP A 118 -21.87 -4.71 22.12
CA ASP A 118 -23.25 -4.53 22.54
C ASP A 118 -24.18 -4.00 21.44
N THR A 119 -23.64 -3.70 20.25
CA THR A 119 -24.41 -3.18 19.10
C THR A 119 -25.20 -4.30 18.41
N PRO A 120 -26.51 -4.15 18.15
CA PRO A 120 -27.29 -5.15 17.43
C PRO A 120 -26.82 -5.30 15.98
N SER A 121 -26.66 -6.55 15.52
CA SER A 121 -26.24 -6.85 14.14
C SER A 121 -27.41 -6.73 13.16
N ILE A 122 -27.21 -6.04 12.04
CA ILE A 122 -28.13 -6.04 10.91
C ILE A 122 -27.73 -7.16 9.94
N VAL A 123 -28.60 -8.16 9.75
CA VAL A 123 -28.43 -9.24 8.75
C VAL A 123 -28.93 -8.80 7.39
#